data_AF-T0PM83-F1
#
_entry.id   AF-T0PM83-F1
#
_cell.length_a   1.000
_cell.length_b   1.000
_cell.length_c   1.000
_cell.angle_alpha   90.00
_cell.angle_beta   90.00
_cell.angle_gamma   90.00
#
_symmetry.space_group_name_H-M   'P 1'
#
loop_
_entity.id
_entity.type
_entity.pdbx_description
1 polymer ?
#
loop_
_entity_poly.entity_id
_entity_poly.type
_entity_poly.pdbx_seq_one_letter_code
_entity_poly.pdbx_strand_id
1 'polypeptide(L)'
;MGADRTDLDLADLDRAHLADLDRADLDRAYRARAHLITALTMDSRSNAAVHDLYATNDGDVWAATGDGACTKWTDIATAPVVDTELFGPTYDAVHGVTGYGNKLYTVSRDRVLRTYTLE
;
A
#
# COMPACT_ATOMS: atom_id res chain seq x y z
N MET A 1 -33.12 -37.42 5.24
CA MET A 1 -32.83 -36.68 3.99
C MET A 1 -32.30 -35.32 4.40
N GLY A 2 -31.12 -34.94 3.94
CA GLY A 2 -30.47 -33.67 4.27
C GLY A 2 -29.15 -33.85 5.02
N ALA A 3 -28.10 -34.25 4.30
CA ALA A 3 -26.74 -33.96 4.73
C ALA A 3 -26.51 -32.46 4.46
N ASP A 4 -26.34 -31.70 5.54
CA ASP A 4 -25.93 -30.31 5.51
C ASP A 4 -24.55 -30.24 4.86
N ARG A 5 -24.47 -29.60 3.69
CA ARG A 5 -23.24 -29.54 2.89
C ARG A 5 -22.33 -28.53 3.57
N THR A 6 -21.33 -29.04 4.27
CA THR A 6 -20.18 -28.29 4.77
C THR A 6 -19.72 -27.27 3.75
N ASP A 7 -19.59 -26.02 4.19
CA ASP A 7 -18.89 -24.97 3.48
C ASP A 7 -17.47 -25.48 3.16
N LEU A 8 -17.30 -25.98 1.93
CA LEU A 8 -16.01 -26.39 1.41
C LEU A 8 -15.16 -25.14 1.24
N ASP A 9 -14.10 -25.03 2.03
CA ASP A 9 -13.06 -24.04 1.82
C ASP A 9 -12.43 -24.30 0.45
N LEU A 10 -12.66 -23.37 -0.48
CA LEU A 10 -12.27 -23.47 -1.87
C LEU A 10 -10.74 -23.43 -2.05
N ALA A 11 -9.98 -23.14 -0.99
CA ALA A 11 -8.53 -23.23 -0.97
C ALA A 11 -8.01 -24.69 -1.06
N ASP A 12 -8.85 -25.68 -0.75
CA ASP A 12 -8.47 -27.11 -0.68
C ASP A 12 -8.81 -27.92 -1.95
N LEU A 13 -9.40 -27.30 -2.98
CA LEU A 13 -9.77 -27.99 -4.22
C LEU A 13 -8.62 -27.98 -5.25
N ASP A 14 -7.94 -29.12 -5.40
CA ASP A 14 -6.91 -29.31 -6.43
C ASP A 14 -7.51 -29.41 -7.85
N ARG A 15 -6.69 -29.14 -8.87
CA ARG A 15 -7.03 -29.09 -10.31
C ARG A 15 -7.80 -30.30 -10.83
N ALA A 16 -7.60 -31.46 -10.20
CA ALA A 16 -8.30 -32.70 -10.57
C ALA A 16 -9.79 -32.68 -10.22
N HIS A 17 -10.21 -31.94 -9.19
CA HIS A 17 -11.61 -31.87 -8.74
C HIS A 17 -12.47 -30.93 -9.60
N LEU A 18 -11.85 -30.00 -10.33
CA LEU A 18 -12.52 -29.05 -11.21
C LEU A 18 -12.98 -29.68 -12.55
N ALA A 19 -12.39 -30.81 -12.95
CA ALA A 19 -12.67 -31.44 -14.24
C ALA A 19 -14.01 -32.20 -14.27
N ASP A 20 -14.56 -32.55 -13.10
CA ASP A 20 -15.81 -33.30 -12.94
C ASP A 20 -17.02 -32.41 -12.59
N LEU A 21 -16.80 -31.10 -12.47
CA LEU A 21 -17.88 -30.14 -12.20
C LEU A 21 -18.70 -29.88 -13.46
N ASP A 22 -20.02 -29.77 -13.29
CA ASP A 22 -20.87 -29.33 -14.38
C ASP A 22 -20.59 -27.86 -14.75
N ARG A 23 -21.09 -27.43 -15.91
CA ARG A 23 -20.81 -26.09 -16.44
C ARG A 23 -21.31 -24.96 -15.51
N ALA A 24 -22.38 -25.19 -14.75
CA ALA A 24 -22.93 -24.19 -13.84
C ALA A 24 -22.11 -24.07 -12.56
N ASP A 25 -21.61 -25.21 -12.04
CA ASP A 25 -20.69 -25.25 -10.91
C ASP A 25 -19.31 -24.70 -11.29
N LEU A 26 -18.86 -24.94 -12.52
CA LEU A 26 -17.64 -24.35 -13.07
C LEU A 26 -17.77 -22.82 -13.18
N ASP A 27 -18.87 -22.32 -13.73
CA ASP A 27 -19.16 -20.87 -13.82
C ASP A 27 -19.27 -20.23 -12.43
N ARG A 28 -19.83 -20.94 -11.45
CA ARG A 28 -19.89 -20.49 -10.05
C ARG A 28 -18.51 -20.44 -9.39
N ALA A 29 -17.69 -21.47 -9.61
CA ALA A 29 -16.31 -21.54 -9.12
C ALA A 29 -15.42 -20.47 -9.77
N TYR A 30 -15.56 -20.24 -11.08
CA TYR A 30 -14.84 -19.17 -11.79
C TYR A 30 -15.30 -17.78 -11.35
N ARG A 31 -16.60 -17.56 -11.08
CA ARG A 31 -17.09 -16.29 -10.51
C ARG A 31 -16.64 -16.08 -9.07
N ALA A 32 -16.57 -17.13 -8.26
CA ALA A 32 -15.98 -17.06 -6.91
C ALA A 32 -14.48 -16.72 -6.98
N ARG A 33 -13.75 -17.27 -7.97
CA ARG A 33 -12.34 -16.99 -8.22
C ARG A 33 -12.07 -15.60 -8.81
N ALA A 34 -13.08 -14.98 -9.41
CA ALA A 34 -13.00 -13.62 -9.98
C ALA A 34 -12.99 -12.50 -8.92
N HIS A 35 -13.10 -12.82 -7.63
CA HIS A 35 -13.35 -11.83 -6.57
C HIS A 35 -12.39 -11.86 -5.38
N LEU A 36 -11.10 -12.10 -5.63
CA LEU A 36 -10.04 -11.61 -4.74
C LEU A 36 -9.19 -10.55 -5.45
N ILE A 37 -9.84 -9.67 -6.22
CA ILE A 37 -9.21 -8.45 -6.71
C ILE A 37 -9.29 -7.44 -5.56
N THR A 38 -8.19 -7.27 -4.83
CA THR A 38 -8.06 -6.16 -3.88
C THR A 38 -8.24 -4.85 -4.65
N ALA A 39 -9.21 -4.04 -4.24
CA ALA A 39 -9.47 -2.76 -4.89
C ALA A 39 -8.23 -1.86 -4.78
N LEU A 40 -7.79 -1.31 -5.92
CA LEU A 40 -6.71 -0.32 -5.96
C LEU A 40 -7.28 1.04 -5.51
N THR A 41 -6.67 1.64 -4.50
CA THR A 41 -6.87 3.04 -4.13
C THR A 41 -5.74 3.90 -4.71
N MET A 42 -6.06 5.13 -5.11
CA MET A 42 -5.10 6.08 -5.66
C MET A 42 -5.33 7.44 -5.00
N ASP A 43 -4.31 7.96 -4.36
CA ASP A 43 -4.33 9.25 -3.69
C ASP A 43 -3.18 10.13 -4.18
N SER A 44 -3.41 11.43 -4.19
CA SER A 44 -2.43 12.41 -4.65
C SER A 44 -2.46 13.65 -3.79
N ARG A 45 -1.29 14.08 -3.31
CA ARG A 45 -1.13 15.40 -2.68
C ARG A 45 -0.83 16.50 -3.70
N SER A 46 -0.01 16.18 -4.70
CA SER A 46 0.42 17.10 -5.76
C SER A 46 0.69 16.32 -7.05
N ASN A 47 1.00 17.05 -8.14
CA ASN A 47 1.43 16.46 -9.41
C ASN A 47 2.93 16.12 -9.45
N ALA A 48 3.65 16.26 -8.33
CA ALA A 48 5.06 15.93 -8.26
C ALA A 48 5.28 14.42 -8.29
N ALA A 49 6.40 13.98 -8.86
CA ALA A 49 6.79 12.57 -8.81
C ALA A 49 7.04 12.14 -7.36
N VAL A 50 6.57 10.96 -6.99
CA VAL A 50 6.97 10.26 -5.76
C VAL A 50 8.23 9.46 -6.09
N HIS A 51 9.31 9.69 -5.34
CA HIS A 51 10.62 9.07 -5.58
C HIS A 51 10.88 7.86 -4.68
N ASP A 52 10.36 7.89 -3.45
CA ASP A 52 10.58 6.83 -2.46
C ASP A 52 9.48 6.83 -1.39
N LEU A 53 9.31 5.70 -0.71
CA LEU A 53 8.34 5.49 0.36
C LEU A 53 8.99 4.80 1.57
N TYR A 54 8.61 5.23 2.77
CA TYR A 54 8.98 4.57 4.03
C TYR A 54 7.73 4.35 4.89
N ALA A 55 7.36 3.09 5.11
CA ALA A 55 6.27 2.73 6.01
C ALA A 55 6.78 2.56 7.44
N THR A 56 6.07 3.11 8.42
CA THR A 56 6.33 2.89 9.84
C THR A 56 5.64 1.60 10.32
N ASN A 57 6.03 1.10 11.50
CA ASN A 57 5.38 -0.07 12.11
C ASN A 57 3.91 0.19 12.49
N ASP A 58 3.54 1.46 12.67
CA ASP A 58 2.18 1.87 13.01
C ASP A 58 1.28 2.01 11.77
N GLY A 59 1.84 1.81 10.58
CA GLY A 59 1.10 1.84 9.30
C GLY A 59 1.08 3.20 8.60
N ASP A 60 1.72 4.21 9.17
CA ASP A 60 1.91 5.50 8.51
C ASP A 60 2.93 5.38 7.37
N VAL A 61 2.77 6.17 6.32
CA VAL A 61 3.68 6.16 5.17
C VAL A 61 4.29 7.54 4.97
N TRP A 62 5.62 7.60 4.93
CA TRP A 62 6.35 8.77 4.50
C TRP A 62 6.67 8.69 3.02
N ALA A 63 6.38 9.74 2.26
CA ALA A 63 6.64 9.82 0.83
C ALA A 63 7.64 10.94 0.53
N ALA A 64 8.73 10.60 -0.16
CA ALA A 64 9.69 11.56 -0.71
C ALA A 64 9.23 12.04 -2.09
N THR A 65 9.10 13.35 -2.29
CA THR A 65 8.51 13.91 -3.51
C THR A 65 9.43 14.90 -4.24
N GLY A 66 9.26 14.99 -5.55
CA GLY A 66 10.05 15.83 -6.44
C GLY A 66 9.81 17.34 -6.30
N ASP A 67 8.76 17.75 -5.57
CA ASP A 67 8.50 19.15 -5.20
C ASP A 67 9.26 19.58 -3.92
N GLY A 68 10.13 18.71 -3.39
CA GLY A 68 10.98 19.01 -2.23
C GLY A 68 10.31 18.73 -0.88
N ALA A 69 9.12 18.15 -0.87
CA ALA A 69 8.46 17.70 0.35
C ALA A 69 8.85 16.26 0.73
N CYS A 70 8.76 15.97 2.02
CA CYS A 70 8.60 14.62 2.52
C CYS A 70 7.33 14.59 3.37
N THR A 71 6.34 13.82 2.95
CA THR A 71 4.97 13.91 3.49
C THR A 71 4.58 12.65 4.24
N LYS A 72 4.01 12.81 5.44
CA LYS A 72 3.44 11.74 6.24
C LYS A 72 1.98 11.55 5.86
N TRP A 73 1.64 10.33 5.49
CA TRP A 73 0.29 9.89 5.21
C TRP A 73 -0.21 8.96 6.31
N THR A 74 -1.37 9.26 6.86
CA THR A 74 -2.05 8.46 7.87
C THR A 74 -3.35 7.89 7.29
N ASP A 75 -4.03 7.01 8.05
CA ASP A 75 -5.32 6.44 7.67
C ASP A 75 -5.31 5.73 6.30
N ILE A 76 -4.14 5.16 5.94
CA ILE A 76 -3.85 4.57 4.62
C ILE A 76 -4.88 3.50 4.20
N ALA A 77 -5.39 2.73 5.17
CA ALA A 77 -6.30 1.63 4.91
C ALA A 77 -7.76 2.06 4.68
N THR A 78 -8.11 3.30 5.03
CA THR A 78 -9.51 3.77 5.05
C THR A 78 -9.71 5.02 4.21
N ALA A 79 -9.01 6.10 4.53
CA ALA A 79 -9.12 7.39 3.87
C ALA A 79 -7.78 8.13 4.02
N PRO A 80 -6.82 7.89 3.11
CA PRO A 80 -5.47 8.44 3.24
C PRO A 80 -5.50 9.97 3.33
N VAL A 81 -4.82 10.52 4.33
CA VAL A 81 -4.67 11.97 4.51
C VAL A 81 -3.21 12.33 4.75
N VAL A 82 -2.80 13.50 4.24
CA VAL A 82 -1.49 14.07 4.56
C VAL A 82 -1.59 14.77 5.91
N ASP A 83 -0.89 14.23 6.90
CA ASP A 83 -0.88 14.74 8.27
C ASP A 83 0.26 15.74 8.50
N THR A 84 1.46 15.42 8.01
CA THR A 84 2.67 16.21 8.24
C THR A 84 3.46 16.41 6.94
N GLU A 85 4.05 17.59 6.76
CA GLU A 85 4.95 17.88 5.64
C GLU A 85 6.28 18.43 6.15
N LEU A 86 7.37 17.78 5.75
CA LEU A 86 8.73 18.17 6.07
C LEU A 86 9.40 18.74 4.83
N PHE A 87 10.04 19.89 4.98
CA PHE A 87 10.75 20.57 3.92
C PHE A 87 12.22 20.75 4.28
N GLY A 88 13.08 20.67 3.25
CA GLY A 88 14.44 21.18 3.34
C GLY A 88 14.47 22.69 3.09
N PRO A 89 15.50 23.42 3.58
CA PRO A 89 15.60 24.88 3.38
C PRO A 89 15.70 25.30 1.91
N THR A 90 16.06 24.37 1.03
CA THR A 90 16.28 24.59 -0.41
C THR A 90 15.09 24.13 -1.26
N TYR A 91 14.07 23.49 -0.68
CA TYR A 91 12.93 22.90 -1.40
C TYR A 91 13.35 22.01 -2.59
N ASP A 92 14.53 21.42 -2.50
CA ASP A 92 15.09 20.60 -3.57
C ASP A 92 14.53 19.18 -3.50
N ALA A 93 14.30 18.57 -4.67
CA ALA A 93 13.63 17.28 -4.82
C ALA A 93 14.19 16.23 -3.86
N VAL A 94 13.30 15.59 -3.08
CA VAL A 94 13.66 14.54 -2.13
C VAL A 94 13.64 13.20 -2.86
N HIS A 95 14.78 12.51 -2.89
CA HIS A 95 14.94 11.26 -3.64
C HIS A 95 14.89 10.00 -2.78
N GLY A 96 15.09 10.12 -1.48
CA GLY A 96 15.06 8.97 -0.58
C GLY A 96 14.58 9.36 0.81
N VAL A 97 13.90 8.43 1.47
CA VAL A 97 13.39 8.59 2.84
C VAL A 97 13.58 7.29 3.62
N THR A 98 13.97 7.41 4.90
CA THR A 98 13.99 6.26 5.82
C THR A 98 13.83 6.74 7.25
N GLY A 99 13.36 5.86 8.14
CA GLY A 99 13.22 6.15 9.57
C GLY A 99 13.97 5.16 10.45
N TYR A 100 14.38 5.64 11.62
CA TYR A 100 14.95 4.81 12.69
C TYR A 100 14.68 5.44 14.05
N GLY A 101 13.96 4.73 14.92
CA GLY A 101 13.48 5.26 16.19
C GLY A 101 12.58 6.48 15.97
N ASN A 102 12.82 7.57 16.72
CA ASN A 102 12.08 8.83 16.59
C ASN A 102 12.69 9.78 15.54
N LYS A 103 13.41 9.24 14.56
CA LYS A 103 14.07 10.04 13.52
C LYS A 103 13.64 9.64 12.14
N LEU A 104 13.50 10.64 11.29
CA LEU A 104 13.34 10.50 9.85
C LEU A 104 14.53 11.13 9.15
N TYR A 105 14.99 10.48 8.08
CA TYR A 105 16.11 10.91 7.28
C TYR A 105 15.67 11.08 5.84
N THR A 106 16.12 12.15 5.20
CA THR A 106 15.88 12.38 3.78
C THR A 106 17.14 12.77 3.05
N VAL A 107 17.24 12.40 1.77
CA VAL A 107 18.30 12.83 0.87
C VAL A 107 17.70 13.51 -0.35
N SER A 108 18.25 14.66 -0.71
CA SER A 108 17.78 15.45 -1.86
C SER A 108 18.82 15.48 -2.99
N ARG A 109 18.45 16.02 -4.16
CA ARG A 109 19.34 16.17 -5.32
C ARG A 109 20.58 17.02 -5.02
N ASP A 110 20.48 17.91 -4.04
CA ASP A 110 21.53 18.76 -3.51
C ASP A 110 22.60 18.02 -2.69
N ARG A 111 22.47 16.69 -2.57
CA ARG A 111 23.45 15.78 -1.94
C ARG A 111 23.57 15.96 -0.44
N VAL A 112 22.57 16.57 0.21
CA VAL A 112 22.55 16.77 1.66
C VAL A 112 21.60 15.77 2.32
N LEU A 113 22.10 15.06 3.33
CA LEU A 113 21.31 14.26 4.26
C LEU A 113 20.68 15.19 5.30
N ARG A 114 19.36 15.10 5.46
CA ARG A 114 18.60 15.83 6.47
C ARG A 114 18.09 14.86 7.51
N THR A 115 18.02 15.31 8.75
CA THR A 115 17.51 14.55 9.89
C THR A 115 16.42 15.35 10.57
N TYR A 116 15.29 14.71 10.80
CA TYR A 116 14.14 15.26 11.50
C TYR A 116 13.91 14.43 12.76
N THR A 117 13.59 15.07 13.87
CA THR A 117 13.07 14.39 15.06
C THR A 117 11.56 14.41 14.94
N LEU A 118 10.93 13.24 15.00
CA LEU A 118 9.48 13.09 15.02
C LEU A 118 9.00 13.27 16.47
N GLU A 119 7.91 14.02 16.65
CA GLU A 119 7.24 14.22 17.94
C GLU A 119 6.28 13.07 18.27
#